data_AF-A0A497IEL6-F1
#
_entry.id   AF-A0A497IEL6-F1
#
_cell.length_a   1.000
_cell.length_b   1.000
_cell.length_c   1.000
_cell.angle_alpha   90.00
_cell.angle_beta   90.00
_cell.angle_gamma   90.00
#
_symmetry.space_group_name_H-M   'P 1'
#
loop_
_entity.id
_entity.type
_entity.pdbx_description
1 polymer ?
#
loop_
_entity_poly.entity_id
_entity_poly.type
_entity_poly.pdbx_seq_one_letter_code
_entity_poly.pdbx_strand_id
1 'polypeptide(L)'
;MTEDKRKATEDMHENTDDEELDKTLNLPFPNATLVRLMKQHISPNKMIKKEVKIAMNRFLGDIVREVSEKMNEYPYAMIDYRMFEEAIRPYKLVKEMDREKERLMHHLDTIVQDCLSIKRDLDNKFGSSEL
;
A
#
# COMPACT_ATOMS: atom_id res chain seq x y z
N MET A 1 -25.96 30.78 9.88
CA MET A 1 -24.75 31.03 10.72
C MET A 1 -24.40 29.84 11.62
N THR A 2 -24.63 28.59 11.18
CA THR A 2 -24.54 27.39 12.05
C THR A 2 -23.54 26.35 11.57
N GLU A 3 -23.24 26.28 10.27
CA GLU A 3 -22.37 25.24 9.70
C GLU A 3 -20.89 25.63 9.72
N ASP A 4 -20.62 26.91 9.42
CA ASP A 4 -19.27 27.49 9.40
C ASP A 4 -18.64 27.57 10.81
N LYS A 5 -19.47 27.87 11.82
CA LYS A 5 -19.06 27.83 13.23
C LYS A 5 -18.77 26.40 13.71
N ARG A 6 -19.53 25.40 13.25
CA ARG A 6 -19.30 23.98 13.63
C ARG A 6 -17.98 23.48 13.07
N LYS A 7 -17.70 23.71 11.78
CA LYS A 7 -16.40 23.38 11.16
C LYS A 7 -15.23 24.04 11.87
N ALA A 8 -15.30 25.34 12.14
CA ALA A 8 -14.23 26.05 12.83
C ALA A 8 -13.98 25.51 14.25
N THR A 9 -15.04 25.08 14.96
CA THR A 9 -14.92 24.51 16.31
C THR A 9 -14.36 23.09 16.28
N GLU A 10 -14.76 22.28 15.30
CA GLU A 10 -14.25 20.91 15.08
C GLU A 10 -12.78 20.91 14.65
N ASP A 11 -12.38 21.80 13.74
CA ASP A 11 -10.98 21.93 13.32
C ASP A 11 -10.08 22.41 14.46
N MET A 12 -10.56 23.31 15.34
CA MET A 12 -9.79 23.72 16.53
C MET A 12 -9.63 22.59 17.53
N HIS A 13 -10.67 21.76 17.75
CA HIS A 13 -10.60 20.63 18.67
C HIS A 13 -9.68 19.51 18.14
N GLU A 14 -9.76 19.18 16.85
CA GLU A 14 -8.87 18.18 16.23
C GLU A 14 -7.39 18.58 16.27
N ASN A 15 -7.07 19.86 16.01
CA ASN A 15 -5.69 20.33 16.07
C ASN A 15 -5.12 20.24 17.50
N THR A 16 -5.95 20.47 18.52
CA THR A 16 -5.55 20.34 19.93
C THR A 16 -5.26 18.89 20.29
N ASP A 17 -6.12 17.97 19.84
CA ASP A 17 -5.95 16.53 20.06
C ASP A 17 -4.68 15.97 19.36
N ASP A 18 -4.35 16.49 18.18
CA ASP A 18 -3.18 16.05 17.40
C ASP A 18 -1.85 16.48 18.05
N GLU A 19 -1.77 17.67 18.68
CA GLU A 19 -0.59 18.09 19.44
C GLU A 19 -0.40 17.31 20.75
N GLU A 20 -1.50 16.92 21.41
CA GLU A 20 -1.45 16.13 22.64
C GLU A 20 -1.06 14.67 22.38
N LEU A 21 -1.49 14.12 21.24
CA LEU A 21 -1.08 12.80 20.73
C LEU A 21 0.44 12.68 20.55
N ASP A 22 1.07 13.69 19.95
CA ASP A 22 2.52 13.68 19.68
C ASP A 22 3.34 13.61 20.98
N LYS A 23 2.89 14.30 22.04
CA LYS A 23 3.59 14.35 23.34
C LYS A 23 3.39 13.09 24.19
N THR A 24 2.27 12.39 24.02
CA THR A 24 1.89 11.26 24.89
C THR A 24 2.22 9.89 24.30
N LEU A 25 2.27 9.74 22.98
CA LEU A 25 2.38 8.43 22.32
C LEU A 25 3.73 8.15 21.64
N ASN A 26 4.72 9.03 21.80
CA ASN A 26 6.05 8.92 21.20
C ASN A 26 5.99 8.48 19.72
N LEU A 27 5.17 9.20 18.94
CA LEU A 27 4.93 8.87 17.55
C LEU A 27 6.18 9.18 16.69
N PRO A 28 6.50 8.34 15.68
CA PRO A 28 7.64 8.56 14.80
C PRO A 28 7.63 9.89 14.03
N PHE A 29 6.44 10.41 13.73
CA PHE A 29 6.26 11.65 12.96
C PHE A 29 5.27 12.60 13.63
N PRO A 30 5.33 13.91 13.33
CA PRO A 30 4.31 14.86 13.76
C PRO A 30 2.93 14.54 13.18
N ASN A 31 1.97 14.17 14.04
CA ASN A 31 0.68 13.65 13.61
C ASN A 31 -0.14 14.68 12.82
N ALA A 32 -0.08 15.95 13.21
CA ALA A 32 -0.79 17.04 12.53
C ALA A 32 -0.39 17.18 11.04
N THR A 33 0.89 16.99 10.71
CA THR A 33 1.37 17.07 9.32
C THR A 33 0.81 15.93 8.48
N LEU A 34 0.77 14.73 9.06
CA LEU A 34 0.25 13.55 8.41
C LEU A 34 -1.26 13.66 8.17
N VAL A 35 -2.03 14.08 9.18
CA VAL A 35 -3.49 14.28 9.07
C VAL A 35 -3.82 15.30 8.00
N ARG A 36 -3.06 16.41 7.93
CA ARG A 36 -3.23 17.42 6.88
C ARG A 36 -3.03 16.83 5.48
N LEU A 37 -2.00 16.01 5.29
CA LEU A 37 -1.76 15.32 4.01
C LEU A 37 -2.89 14.35 3.69
N MET A 38 -3.37 13.58 4.67
CA MET A 38 -4.51 12.67 4.49
C MET A 38 -5.78 13.42 4.06
N LYS A 39 -6.11 14.54 4.70
CA LYS A 39 -7.27 15.37 4.39
C LYS A 39 -7.24 15.93 2.96
N GLN A 40 -6.07 16.13 2.35
CA GLN A 40 -5.97 16.56 0.93
C GLN A 40 -6.46 15.49 -0.06
N HIS A 41 -6.46 14.22 0.34
CA HIS A 41 -6.83 13.09 -0.50
C HIS A 41 -8.12 12.39 -0.07
N ILE A 42 -8.70 12.78 1.06
CA ILE A 42 -9.97 12.27 1.59
C ILE A 42 -11.07 13.29 1.32
N SER A 43 -12.27 12.81 0.98
CA SER A 43 -13.42 13.68 0.72
C SER A 43 -13.69 14.63 1.89
N PRO A 44 -13.98 15.94 1.66
CA PRO A 44 -14.12 16.94 2.72
C PRO A 44 -15.22 16.67 3.76
N ASN A 45 -16.13 15.74 3.46
CA ASN A 45 -17.24 15.33 4.33
C ASN A 45 -16.90 14.10 5.20
N LYS A 46 -15.68 13.57 5.12
CA LYS A 46 -15.25 12.39 5.88
C LYS A 46 -14.35 12.82 7.04
N MET A 47 -14.65 12.31 8.22
CA MET A 47 -13.83 12.48 9.42
C MET A 47 -12.87 11.30 9.59
N ILE A 48 -11.67 11.56 10.08
CA ILE A 48 -10.64 10.54 10.33
C ILE A 48 -10.60 10.26 11.83
N LYS A 49 -10.91 9.03 12.25
CA LYS A 49 -10.87 8.65 13.66
C LYS A 49 -9.44 8.67 14.21
N LYS A 50 -9.30 8.97 15.51
CA LYS A 50 -8.03 9.03 16.25
C LYS A 50 -7.15 7.80 16.03
N GLU A 51 -7.74 6.61 16.08
CA GLU A 51 -7.04 5.33 15.93
C GLU A 51 -6.43 5.19 14.53
N VAL A 52 -7.09 5.72 13.50
CA VAL A 52 -6.60 5.69 12.12
C VAL A 52 -5.42 6.65 11.94
N LYS A 53 -5.47 7.83 12.58
CA LYS A 53 -4.36 8.79 12.57
C LYS A 53 -3.10 8.16 13.19
N ILE A 54 -3.24 7.56 14.38
CA ILE A 54 -2.16 6.85 15.09
C ILE A 54 -1.62 5.67 14.25
N ALA A 55 -2.52 4.84 13.70
CA ALA A 55 -2.14 3.68 12.92
C ALA A 55 -1.37 4.07 11.65
N MET A 56 -1.80 5.12 10.95
CA MET A 56 -1.09 5.63 9.78
C MET A 56 0.31 6.12 10.15
N ASN A 57 0.46 6.82 11.27
CA ASN A 57 1.75 7.31 11.74
C ASN A 57 2.73 6.17 12.02
N ARG A 58 2.27 5.14 12.74
CA ARG A 58 3.06 3.94 13.01
C ARG A 58 3.42 3.18 11.73
N PHE A 59 2.46 3.02 10.82
CA PHE A 59 2.68 2.35 9.54
C PHE A 59 3.77 3.04 8.71
N LEU A 60 3.76 4.37 8.62
CA LEU A 60 4.85 5.10 7.98
C LEU A 60 6.19 4.88 8.69
N GLY A 61 6.17 4.76 10.02
CA GLY A 61 7.37 4.47 10.80
C GLY A 61 7.94 3.09 10.48
N ASP A 62 7.07 2.10 10.33
CA ASP A 62 7.44 0.75 9.94
C ASP A 62 7.98 0.69 8.51
N ILE A 63 7.39 1.43 7.56
CA ILE A 63 7.94 1.57 6.19
C ILE A 63 9.34 2.18 6.24
N VAL A 64 9.54 3.26 6.99
CA VAL A 64 10.87 3.89 7.10
C VAL A 64 11.87 2.93 7.73
N ARG A 65 11.46 2.13 8.72
CA ARG A 65 12.31 1.09 9.32
C ARG A 65 12.72 0.05 8.27
N GLU A 66 11.76 -0.51 7.54
CA GLU A 66 12.01 -1.54 6.52
C GLU A 66 12.93 -1.02 5.40
N VAL A 67 12.66 0.19 4.88
CA VAL A 67 13.51 0.83 3.88
C VAL A 67 14.92 1.08 4.43
N SER A 68 15.05 1.49 5.69
CA SER A 68 16.34 1.72 6.34
C SER A 68 17.14 0.44 6.54
N GLU A 69 16.48 -0.64 6.99
CA GLU A 69 17.08 -1.97 7.11
C GLU A 69 17.57 -2.45 5.74
N LYS A 70 16.77 -2.26 4.70
CA LYS A 70 17.14 -2.62 3.33
C LYS A 70 18.34 -1.84 2.81
N MET A 71 18.39 -0.53 3.06
CA MET A 71 19.56 0.29 2.72
C MET A 71 20.80 -0.06 3.55
N ASN A 72 20.64 -0.67 4.72
CA ASN A 72 21.75 -1.10 5.57
C ASN A 72 22.35 -2.46 5.15
N GLU A 73 21.69 -3.20 4.24
CA GLU A 73 22.25 -4.44 3.68
C GLU A 73 23.50 -4.18 2.82
N TYR A 74 23.68 -2.95 2.32
CA TYR A 74 24.84 -2.59 1.51
C TYR A 74 26.09 -2.43 2.39
N PRO A 75 27.24 -3.02 2.02
CA PRO A 75 28.46 -3.05 2.85
C PRO A 75 29.25 -1.72 2.82
N TYR A 76 28.63 -0.62 2.41
CA TYR A 76 29.27 0.68 2.25
C TYR A 76 28.96 1.60 3.44
N ALA A 77 29.93 2.42 3.83
CA ALA A 77 29.75 3.37 4.94
C ALA A 77 28.77 4.52 4.62
N MET A 78 28.52 4.78 3.33
CA MET A 78 27.63 5.83 2.86
C MET A 78 26.49 5.21 2.06
N ILE A 79 25.25 5.59 2.40
CA ILE A 79 24.05 5.23 1.64
C ILE A 79 23.88 6.26 0.52
N ASP A 80 23.83 5.80 -0.73
CA ASP A 80 23.60 6.66 -1.89
C ASP A 80 22.15 6.61 -2.39
N TYR A 81 21.83 7.48 -3.36
CA TYR A 81 20.47 7.55 -3.92
C TYR A 81 20.06 6.25 -4.64
N ARG A 82 21.01 5.49 -5.21
CA ARG A 82 20.70 4.23 -5.91
C ARG A 82 20.24 3.18 -4.90
N MET A 83 20.89 3.10 -3.74
CA MET A 83 20.49 2.23 -2.64
C MET A 83 19.07 2.55 -2.14
N PHE A 84 18.76 3.85 -2.01
CA PHE A 84 17.41 4.29 -1.65
C PHE A 84 16.37 3.94 -2.72
N GLU A 85 16.67 4.19 -4.00
CA GLU A 85 15.77 3.89 -5.11
C GLU A 85 15.46 2.39 -5.20
N GLU A 86 16.45 1.54 -4.95
CA GLU A 86 16.27 0.09 -4.88
C GLU A 86 15.43 -0.33 -3.65
N ALA A 87 15.71 0.25 -2.48
CA ALA A 87 14.99 -0.06 -1.24
C ALA A 87 13.49 0.29 -1.31
N ILE A 88 13.11 1.39 -1.99
CA ILE A 88 11.71 1.79 -2.12
C ILE A 88 10.99 1.15 -3.32
N ARG A 89 11.70 0.40 -4.16
CA ARG A 89 11.15 -0.22 -5.38
C ARG A 89 9.88 -1.04 -5.12
N PRO A 90 9.80 -1.88 -4.06
CA PRO A 90 8.59 -2.66 -3.79
C PRO A 90 7.35 -1.78 -3.65
N TYR A 91 7.45 -0.65 -2.94
CA TYR A 91 6.32 0.25 -2.70
C TYR A 91 5.93 1.09 -3.93
N LYS A 92 6.87 1.34 -4.85
CA LYS A 92 6.58 2.05 -6.11
C LYS A 92 5.86 1.16 -7.13
N LEU A 93 6.19 -0.14 -7.14
CA LEU A 93 5.72 -1.06 -8.18
C LEU A 93 4.51 -1.91 -7.78
N VAL A 94 3.98 -1.82 -6.55
CA VAL A 94 2.86 -2.67 -6.09
C VAL A 94 1.70 -2.71 -7.09
N LYS A 95 1.24 -1.55 -7.58
CA LYS A 95 0.12 -1.47 -8.52
C LYS A 95 0.44 -2.05 -9.90
N GLU A 96 1.69 -2.01 -10.33
CA GLU A 96 2.13 -2.59 -11.61
C GLU A 96 2.34 -4.09 -11.47
N MET A 97 2.87 -4.54 -10.34
CA MET A 97 3.04 -5.95 -9.98
C MET A 97 1.71 -6.68 -9.90
N ASP A 98 0.67 -6.08 -9.31
CA ASP A 98 -0.66 -6.69 -9.24
C ASP A 98 -1.26 -6.92 -10.65
N ARG A 99 -1.13 -5.93 -11.54
CA ARG A 99 -1.56 -6.05 -12.94
C ARG A 99 -0.76 -7.12 -13.68
N GLU A 100 0.55 -7.17 -13.44
CA GLU A 100 1.42 -8.15 -14.06
C GLU A 100 1.10 -9.58 -13.60
N LYS A 101 0.79 -9.74 -12.31
CA LYS A 101 0.30 -10.98 -11.74
C LYS A 101 -1.01 -11.43 -12.39
N GLU A 102 -2.00 -10.53 -12.54
CA GLU A 102 -3.26 -10.84 -13.22
C GLU A 102 -3.03 -11.27 -14.67
N ARG A 103 -2.14 -10.57 -15.39
CA ARG A 103 -1.76 -10.91 -16.77
C ARG A 103 -1.13 -12.31 -16.86
N LEU A 104 -0.20 -12.64 -15.96
CA LEU A 104 0.45 -13.94 -15.90
C LEU A 104 -0.53 -15.06 -15.54
N MET A 105 -1.46 -14.83 -14.62
CA MET A 105 -2.54 -15.77 -14.30
C MET A 105 -3.41 -16.05 -15.53
N HIS A 106 -3.83 -15.01 -16.24
CA HIS A 106 -4.63 -15.20 -17.46
C HIS A 106 -3.87 -15.99 -18.53
N HIS A 107 -2.57 -15.71 -18.70
CA HIS A 107 -1.75 -16.46 -19.64
C HIS A 107 -1.63 -17.93 -19.25
N LEU A 108 -1.48 -18.23 -17.95
CA LEU A 108 -1.46 -19.59 -17.44
C LEU A 108 -2.79 -20.32 -17.70
N ASP A 109 -3.93 -19.67 -17.47
CA ASP A 109 -5.24 -20.25 -17.75
C ASP A 109 -5.41 -20.57 -19.23
N THR A 110 -4.94 -19.71 -20.13
CA THR A 110 -4.95 -19.97 -21.58
C THR A 110 -4.13 -21.22 -21.90
N ILE A 111 -2.92 -21.35 -21.35
CA ILE A 111 -2.08 -22.55 -21.56
C ILE A 111 -2.80 -23.81 -21.07
N VAL A 112 -3.48 -23.74 -19.92
CA VAL A 112 -4.25 -24.88 -19.39
C VAL A 112 -5.39 -25.24 -20.34
N GLN A 113 -6.12 -24.26 -20.88
CA GLN A 113 -7.19 -24.52 -21.86
C GLN A 113 -6.64 -25.14 -23.14
N ASP A 114 -5.49 -24.67 -23.62
CA ASP A 114 -4.82 -25.25 -24.78
C ASP A 114 -4.43 -26.71 -24.52
N CYS A 115 -3.86 -27.01 -23.35
CA CYS A 115 -3.55 -28.39 -22.95
C CYS A 115 -4.81 -29.27 -22.89
N LEU A 116 -5.92 -28.76 -22.35
CA LEU A 116 -7.19 -29.49 -22.30
C LEU A 116 -7.78 -29.72 -23.69
N SER A 117 -7.65 -28.75 -24.59
CA SER A 117 -8.06 -28.89 -26.00
C SER A 117 -7.26 -29.99 -26.69
N ILE A 118 -5.93 -29.95 -26.55
CA ILE A 118 -5.02 -30.96 -27.10
C ILE A 118 -5.37 -32.36 -26.56
N LYS A 119 -5.66 -32.47 -25.25
CA LYS A 119 -6.08 -33.72 -24.64
C LYS A 119 -7.37 -34.26 -25.27
N ARG A 120 -8.39 -33.42 -25.43
CA ARG A 120 -9.66 -33.82 -26.08
C ARG A 120 -9.45 -34.27 -27.51
N ASP A 121 -8.60 -33.58 -28.27
CA ASP A 121 -8.29 -33.97 -29.65
C ASP A 121 -7.59 -35.32 -29.72
N LEU A 122 -6.69 -35.61 -28.76
CA LEU A 122 -6.03 -36.89 -28.63
C LEU A 122 -7.04 -38.01 -28.28
N ASP A 123 -7.91 -37.77 -27.30
CA ASP A 123 -8.95 -38.71 -26.88
C ASP A 123 -9.93 -38.98 -28.05
N ASN A 124 -10.29 -37.97 -28.84
CA ASN A 124 -11.16 -38.15 -30.01
C ASN A 124 -10.50 -38.96 -31.13
N LYS A 125 -9.23 -38.69 -31.45
CA LYS A 125 -8.51 -39.33 -32.56
C LYS A 125 -8.02 -40.74 -32.23
N PHE A 126 -7.65 -40.99 -30.98
CA PHE A 126 -6.98 -42.23 -30.57
C PHE A 126 -7.72 -42.98 -29.46
N GLY A 127 -8.65 -42.35 -28.74
CA GLY A 127 -9.46 -42.97 -27.69
C GLY A 127 -10.64 -43.82 -28.19
N SER A 128 -10.90 -43.83 -29.51
CA SER A 128 -11.88 -44.74 -30.13
C SER A 128 -11.27 -46.11 -30.51
N SER A 129 -10.05 -46.45 -30.04
CA SER A 129 -9.32 -47.66 -30.47
C SER A 129 -9.38 -48.85 -29.49
N GLU A 130 -10.21 -48.82 -28.45
CA GLU A 130 -10.47 -50.04 -27.65
C GLU A 130 -11.96 -50.21 -27.38
N LEU A 131 -12.64 -50.85 -28.34
CA LEU A 131 -13.69 -51.91 -28.25
C LEU A 131 -14.63 -51.86 -29.47
#